data_AF-A0A642C4B4-F1
#
_entry.id   AF-A0A642C4B4-F1
#
_cell.length_a   1.000
_cell.length_b   1.000
_cell.length_c   1.000
_cell.angle_alpha   90.00
_cell.angle_beta   90.00
_cell.angle_gamma   90.00
#
_symmetry.space_group_name_H-M   'P 1'
#
loop_
_entity.id
_entity.type
_entity.pdbx_description
1 polymer ?
#
loop_
_entity_poly.entity_id
_entity_poly.type
_entity_poly.pdbx_seq_one_letter_code
_entity_poly.pdbx_strand_id
1 'polypeptide(L)'
;PDEYLKRLAATLARIYNKADDSQRKEFVRLSHDDMKELSARIYDALEKGILPLFVSTDEPNNERKGLVAPLANHADARKYLLILAAGFVNTLMPGEDTLISKGFSIEEAKNTTEAFEDFCKKYYDEIEALRIIYNNEGEPITYSMLKDLENRLKMANNHFTSKQLWNSYAIVNPKVVRRSTTKEESDALTNIIQLVRFAFHQIERLDSVVTTSKQFFNLWLGQNQREITDKQREVISRIVDYIASNGACTIRDIREDDATHAAQMIRAFGNMQKADEALHSLYTFVVLRKAA
;
A
#
# COMPACT_ATOMS: atom_id res chain seq x y z
N PRO A 1 29.55 19.47 12.87
CA PRO A 1 28.13 19.92 13.03
C PRO A 1 27.53 20.35 11.69
N ASP A 2 28.21 21.26 10.97
CA ASP A 2 27.71 21.86 9.72
C ASP A 2 27.68 20.88 8.55
N GLU A 3 28.54 19.85 8.59
CA GLU A 3 28.49 18.72 7.67
C GLU A 3 27.15 17.96 7.75
N TYR A 4 26.56 17.82 8.95
CA TYR A 4 25.26 17.17 9.11
C TYR A 4 24.12 18.00 8.53
N LEU A 5 24.20 19.33 8.64
CA LEU A 5 23.26 20.24 7.98
C LEU A 5 23.37 20.12 6.45
N LYS A 6 24.59 20.07 5.92
CA LYS A 6 24.82 19.85 4.49
C LYS A 6 24.25 18.53 3.98
N ARG A 7 24.44 17.44 4.75
CA ARG A 7 23.88 16.11 4.43
C ARG A 7 22.34 16.10 4.49
N LEU A 8 21.75 16.81 5.46
CA LEU A 8 20.31 16.96 5.58
C LEU A 8 19.72 17.72 4.39
N ALA A 9 20.31 18.86 4.02
CA ALA A 9 19.90 19.64 2.85
C ALA A 9 19.94 18.80 1.57
N ALA A 10 21.06 18.09 1.33
CA ALA A 10 21.18 17.19 0.18
C ALA A 10 20.09 16.11 0.15
N THR A 11 19.75 15.57 1.31
CA THR A 11 18.71 14.54 1.45
C THR A 11 17.33 15.10 1.15
N LEU A 12 17.00 16.28 1.68
CA LEU A 12 15.72 16.97 1.44
C LEU A 12 15.54 17.29 -0.05
N ALA A 13 16.54 17.87 -0.72
CA ALA A 13 16.49 18.15 -2.14
C ALA A 13 16.28 16.89 -2.99
N ARG A 14 17.02 15.82 -2.67
CA ARG A 14 16.91 14.54 -3.38
C ARG A 14 15.54 13.90 -3.21
N ILE A 15 14.98 13.93 -2.00
CA ILE A 15 13.65 13.37 -1.73
C ILE A 15 12.58 14.22 -2.44
N TYR A 16 12.65 15.55 -2.36
CA TYR A 16 11.72 16.45 -3.05
C TYR A 16 11.63 16.16 -4.55
N ASN A 17 12.79 16.03 -5.22
CA ASN A 17 12.85 15.77 -6.66
C ASN A 17 12.26 14.42 -7.06
N LYS A 18 12.21 13.45 -6.13
CA LYS A 18 11.67 12.10 -6.35
C LYS A 18 10.23 11.94 -5.90
N ALA A 19 9.78 12.74 -4.94
CA ALA A 19 8.43 12.69 -4.39
C ALA A 19 7.41 13.20 -5.42
N ASP A 20 6.22 12.59 -5.43
CA ASP A 20 5.07 13.10 -6.19
C ASP A 20 4.41 14.30 -5.47
N ASP A 21 3.45 14.95 -6.13
CA ASP A 21 2.79 16.14 -5.58
C ASP A 21 1.95 15.87 -4.34
N SER A 22 1.40 14.65 -4.18
CA SER A 22 0.67 14.28 -2.98
C SER A 22 1.63 14.14 -1.79
N GLN A 23 2.77 13.49 -2.01
CA GLN A 23 3.81 13.31 -1.01
C GLN A 23 4.44 14.63 -0.57
N ARG A 24 4.68 15.55 -1.51
CA ARG A 24 5.19 16.90 -1.20
C ARG A 24 4.19 17.69 -0.34
N LYS A 25 2.90 17.68 -0.73
CA LYS A 25 1.84 18.37 0.03
C LYS A 25 1.68 17.80 1.44
N GLU A 26 1.79 16.48 1.60
CA GLU A 26 1.70 15.85 2.91
C GLU A 26 2.91 16.22 3.79
N PHE A 27 4.12 16.26 3.22
CA PHE A 27 5.28 16.75 3.98
C PHE A 27 5.07 18.20 4.46
N VAL A 28 4.63 19.10 3.57
CA VAL A 28 4.33 20.50 3.92
C VAL A 28 3.29 20.61 5.03
N ARG A 29 2.25 19.76 5.00
CA ARG A 29 1.23 19.72 6.04
C ARG A 29 1.80 19.33 7.41
N LEU A 30 2.76 18.40 7.43
CA LEU A 30 3.35 17.86 8.66
C LEU A 30 4.45 18.78 9.25
N SER A 31 5.29 19.37 8.40
CA SER A 31 6.45 20.18 8.83
C SER A 31 6.17 21.68 8.86
N HIS A 32 5.06 22.12 8.26
CA HIS A 32 4.76 23.52 7.93
C HIS A 32 5.82 24.21 7.04
N ASP A 33 6.65 23.41 6.34
CA ASP A 33 7.69 23.92 5.44
C ASP A 33 7.89 22.97 4.25
N ASP A 34 8.39 23.49 3.14
CA ASP A 34 8.65 22.68 1.95
C ASP A 34 10.07 22.08 1.96
N MET A 35 10.24 20.84 1.48
CA MET A 35 11.55 20.18 1.47
C MET A 35 12.59 20.94 0.63
N LYS A 36 12.19 21.51 -0.51
CA LYS A 36 13.07 22.28 -1.40
C LYS A 36 13.45 23.60 -0.75
N GLU A 37 12.47 24.32 -0.20
CA GLU A 37 12.71 25.61 0.46
C GLU A 37 13.58 25.45 1.72
N LEU A 38 13.32 24.41 2.51
CA LEU A 38 14.14 24.06 3.67
C LEU A 38 15.58 23.71 3.26
N SER A 39 15.74 22.89 2.21
CA SER A 39 17.07 22.57 1.66
C SER A 39 17.81 23.82 1.18
N ALA A 40 17.13 24.71 0.45
CA ALA A 40 17.73 25.93 -0.08
C ALA A 40 18.20 26.85 1.05
N ARG A 41 17.37 27.02 2.08
CA ARG A 41 17.69 27.83 3.27
C ARG A 41 18.93 27.33 4.01
N ILE A 42 19.09 26.01 4.13
CA ILE A 42 20.27 25.41 4.77
C ILE A 42 21.53 25.63 3.91
N TYR A 43 21.46 25.41 2.60
CA TYR A 43 22.60 25.67 1.72
C TYR A 43 23.02 27.14 1.70
N ASP A 44 22.05 28.04 1.61
CA ASP A 44 22.29 29.49 1.63
C ASP A 44 22.99 29.93 2.92
N ALA A 45 22.56 29.39 4.07
CA ALA A 45 23.17 29.69 5.35
C ALA A 45 24.62 29.18 5.47
N LEU A 46 24.91 28.03 4.87
CA LEU A 46 26.26 27.44 4.84
C LEU A 46 27.18 28.20 3.87
N GLU A 47 26.70 28.54 2.68
CA GLU A 47 27.48 29.25 1.65
C GLU A 47 27.82 30.68 2.06
N LYS A 48 26.87 31.38 2.69
CA LYS A 48 27.08 32.75 3.19
C LYS A 48 27.89 32.79 4.49
N GLY A 49 28.18 31.64 5.10
CA GLY A 49 28.94 31.57 6.35
C GLY A 49 28.28 32.30 7.53
N ILE A 50 26.95 32.38 7.55
CA ILE A 50 26.19 33.14 8.56
C ILE A 50 26.00 32.38 9.88
N LEU A 51 26.52 31.15 9.98
CA LEU A 51 26.43 30.34 11.19
C LEU A 51 27.57 30.71 12.17
N PRO A 52 27.26 31.06 13.43
CA PRO A 52 28.27 31.29 14.45
C PRO A 52 29.20 30.08 14.63
N LEU A 53 30.40 30.27 15.20
CA LEU A 53 31.30 29.14 15.49
C LEU A 53 30.60 28.14 16.42
N PHE A 54 30.64 26.85 16.07
CA PHE A 54 30.16 25.80 16.94
C PHE A 54 31.21 25.50 18.03
N VAL A 55 30.83 25.66 19.29
CA VAL A 55 31.72 25.43 20.45
C VAL A 55 31.37 24.12 21.17
N SER A 56 30.12 23.97 21.62
CA SER A 56 29.60 22.75 22.28
C SER A 56 28.10 22.59 22.03
N THR A 57 27.56 21.39 22.29
CA THR A 57 26.12 21.11 22.31
C THR A 57 25.37 21.80 23.44
N ASP A 58 26.07 22.16 24.52
CA ASP A 58 25.48 22.84 25.69
C ASP A 58 25.18 24.32 25.43
N GLU A 59 25.77 24.88 24.37
CA GLU A 59 25.51 26.25 23.93
C GLU A 59 24.15 26.38 23.22
N PRO A 60 23.55 27.59 23.17
CA PRO A 60 22.23 27.79 22.58
C PRO A 60 22.09 27.30 21.14
N ASN A 61 23.09 27.56 20.29
CA ASN A 61 23.13 27.14 18.87
C ASN A 61 21.86 27.52 18.08
N ASN A 62 21.28 28.69 18.37
CA ASN A 62 19.94 29.09 17.92
C ASN A 62 19.80 29.13 16.40
N GLU A 63 20.82 29.60 15.68
CA GLU A 63 20.84 29.70 14.22
C GLU A 63 20.80 28.31 13.57
N ARG A 64 21.57 27.35 14.12
CA ARG A 64 21.56 25.96 13.66
C ARG A 64 20.26 25.25 14.01
N LYS A 65 19.72 25.49 15.20
CA LYS A 65 18.42 24.94 15.63
C LYS A 65 17.27 25.48 14.78
N GLY A 66 17.31 26.77 14.43
CA GLY A 66 16.32 27.42 13.56
C GLY A 66 16.28 26.78 12.17
N LEU A 67 17.43 26.45 11.58
CA LEU A 67 17.51 25.79 10.28
C LEU A 67 16.88 24.39 10.24
N VAL A 68 16.80 23.71 11.38
CA VAL A 68 16.20 22.37 11.47
C VAL A 68 14.86 22.35 12.21
N ALA A 69 14.35 23.51 12.66
CA ALA A 69 13.14 23.61 13.47
C ALA A 69 11.91 22.92 12.85
N PRO A 70 11.65 23.02 11.52
CA PRO A 70 10.54 22.30 10.88
C PRO A 70 10.62 20.77 11.01
N LEU A 71 11.81 20.22 11.23
CA LEU A 71 12.00 18.80 11.48
C LEU A 71 12.18 18.50 12.97
N ALA A 72 12.86 19.35 13.74
CA ALA A 72 13.11 19.13 15.16
C ALA A 72 11.81 19.15 15.97
N ASN A 73 10.87 20.03 15.60
CA ASN A 73 9.61 20.22 16.32
C ASN A 73 8.48 19.30 15.84
N HIS A 74 8.61 18.71 14.65
CA HIS A 74 7.57 17.87 14.04
C HIS A 74 8.06 16.43 13.88
N ALA A 75 7.76 15.58 14.88
CA ALA A 75 8.24 14.20 14.91
C ALA A 75 7.60 13.33 13.80
N ASP A 76 6.36 13.62 13.45
CA ASP A 76 5.62 13.08 12.31
C ASP A 76 6.28 13.45 10.97
N ALA A 77 6.71 14.71 10.78
CA ALA A 77 7.46 15.11 9.59
C ALA A 77 8.79 14.34 9.46
N ARG A 78 9.51 14.11 10.57
CA ARG A 78 10.73 13.27 10.55
C ARG A 78 10.43 11.82 10.16
N LYS A 79 9.39 11.22 10.75
CA LYS A 79 8.97 9.86 10.41
C LYS A 79 8.57 9.75 8.95
N TYR A 80 7.82 10.74 8.45
CA TYR A 80 7.41 10.79 7.06
C TYR A 80 8.59 10.96 6.10
N LEU A 81 9.57 11.81 6.43
CA LEU A 81 10.80 11.94 5.66
C LEU A 81 11.60 10.62 5.60
N LEU A 82 11.63 9.86 6.70
CA LEU A 82 12.26 8.53 6.74
C LEU A 82 11.49 7.52 5.88
N ILE A 83 10.15 7.57 5.86
CA ILE A 83 9.31 6.75 4.97
C ILE A 83 9.62 7.07 3.51
N LEU A 84 9.65 8.35 3.14
CA LEU A 84 10.01 8.78 1.80
C LEU A 84 11.42 8.30 1.44
N ALA A 85 12.41 8.49 2.33
CA ALA A 85 13.77 8.03 2.11
C ALA A 85 13.87 6.49 1.93
N ALA A 86 13.11 5.72 2.70
CA ALA A 86 13.09 4.26 2.64
C ALA A 86 12.39 3.72 1.38
N GLY A 87 11.35 4.41 0.90
CA GLY A 87 10.66 4.10 -0.36
C GLY A 87 11.55 4.23 -1.61
N PHE A 88 12.69 4.92 -1.50
CA PHE A 88 13.60 5.19 -2.61
C PHE A 88 14.93 4.42 -2.58
N VAL A 89 15.06 3.35 -1.77
CA VAL A 89 16.23 2.46 -1.75
C VAL A 89 16.32 1.54 -3.00
N ASN A 90 15.43 1.68 -3.99
CA ASN A 90 15.42 0.85 -5.21
C ASN A 90 16.03 1.50 -6.48
N THR A 91 16.82 2.58 -6.37
CA THR A 91 17.65 3.04 -7.50
C THR A 91 19.13 2.86 -7.16
N LEU A 92 19.68 1.71 -7.58
CA LEU A 92 21.10 1.39 -7.63
C LEU A 92 21.87 2.48 -8.39
N MET A 93 22.88 3.08 -7.75
CA MET A 93 24.05 3.59 -8.47
C MET A 93 24.99 2.39 -8.71
N PRO A 94 25.57 2.20 -9.90
CA PRO A 94 26.55 1.17 -10.12
C PRO A 94 27.89 1.61 -9.52
N GLY A 95 28.19 1.10 -8.34
CA GLY A 95 29.52 1.06 -7.76
C GLY A 95 29.62 -0.31 -7.11
N GLU A 96 30.64 -1.08 -7.47
CA GLU A 96 30.86 -2.43 -6.96
C GLU A 96 31.15 -2.39 -5.46
N ASP A 97 30.10 -2.45 -4.64
CA ASP A 97 30.21 -2.83 -3.25
C ASP A 97 29.76 -4.28 -3.11
N THR A 98 30.68 -5.08 -2.56
CA THR A 98 30.52 -6.51 -2.35
C THR A 98 29.31 -6.77 -1.47
N LEU A 99 28.45 -7.66 -1.95
CA LEU A 99 27.14 -7.99 -1.40
C LEU A 99 27.30 -8.77 -0.08
N ILE A 100 27.34 -8.07 1.06
CA ILE A 100 27.38 -8.70 2.38
C ILE A 100 25.94 -9.03 2.82
N SER A 101 25.49 -10.22 2.40
CA SER A 101 24.27 -10.96 2.79
C SER A 101 22.92 -10.52 2.18
N LYS A 102 22.35 -11.45 1.39
CA LYS A 102 20.93 -11.55 1.06
C LYS A 102 20.33 -12.63 1.96
N GLY A 103 19.43 -12.26 2.86
CA GLY A 103 18.58 -13.20 3.57
C GLY A 103 17.92 -12.51 4.76
N PHE A 104 16.62 -12.22 4.67
CA PHE A 104 15.80 -12.09 5.88
C PHE A 104 16.09 -13.34 6.71
N SER A 105 16.57 -13.18 7.93
CA SER A 105 16.75 -14.35 8.78
C SER A 105 15.38 -15.01 8.97
N ILE A 106 15.35 -16.34 9.11
CA ILE A 106 14.09 -17.05 9.40
C ILE A 106 13.42 -16.45 10.65
N GLU A 107 14.22 -15.98 11.59
CA GLU A 107 13.78 -15.33 12.82
C GLU A 107 13.18 -13.95 12.58
N GLU A 108 13.77 -13.11 11.73
CA GLU A 108 13.19 -11.83 11.34
C GLU A 108 11.86 -12.01 10.59
N ALA A 109 11.79 -13.01 9.72
CA ALA A 109 10.56 -13.35 9.00
C ALA A 109 9.45 -13.78 9.98
N LYS A 110 9.79 -14.62 10.98
CA LYS A 110 8.86 -15.04 12.05
C LYS A 110 8.37 -13.85 12.88
N ASN A 111 9.29 -13.02 13.37
CA ASN A 111 8.94 -11.84 14.18
C ASN A 111 8.04 -10.89 13.40
N THR A 112 8.30 -10.70 12.11
CA THR A 112 7.47 -9.85 11.25
C THR A 112 6.05 -10.42 11.08
N THR A 113 5.92 -11.73 10.84
CA THR A 113 4.60 -12.36 10.66
C THR A 113 3.81 -12.40 11.97
N GLU A 114 4.46 -12.69 13.10
CA GLU A 114 3.83 -12.68 14.43
C GLU A 114 3.33 -11.27 14.78
N ALA A 115 4.16 -10.25 14.58
CA ALA A 115 3.75 -8.86 14.81
C ALA A 115 2.58 -8.43 13.92
N PHE A 116 2.52 -8.91 12.67
CA PHE A 116 1.41 -8.63 11.76
C PHE A 116 0.12 -9.31 12.21
N GLU A 117 0.19 -10.58 12.65
CA GLU A 117 -0.94 -11.31 13.20
C GLU A 117 -1.49 -10.65 14.47
N ASP A 118 -0.60 -10.22 15.36
CA ASP A 118 -0.96 -9.48 16.57
C ASP A 118 -1.60 -8.13 16.24
N PHE A 119 -1.08 -7.42 15.23
CA PHE A 119 -1.71 -6.19 14.73
C PHE A 119 -3.14 -6.46 14.25
N CYS A 120 -3.33 -7.47 13.40
CA CYS A 120 -4.65 -7.83 12.90
C CYS A 120 -5.62 -8.18 14.03
N LYS A 121 -5.19 -8.98 15.02
CA LYS A 121 -6.02 -9.37 16.18
C LYS A 121 -6.32 -8.20 17.11
N LYS A 122 -5.37 -7.28 17.29
CA LYS A 122 -5.53 -6.14 18.20
C LYS A 122 -6.47 -5.07 17.65
N TYR A 123 -6.42 -4.81 16.35
CA TYR A 123 -7.13 -3.69 15.71
C TYR A 123 -8.34 -4.13 14.87
N TYR A 124 -8.79 -5.40 14.99
CA TYR A 124 -9.86 -5.93 14.13
C TYR A 124 -11.19 -5.16 14.29
N ASP A 125 -11.57 -4.78 15.52
CA ASP A 125 -12.78 -4.01 15.79
C ASP A 125 -12.66 -2.52 15.40
N GLU A 126 -11.44 -1.99 15.30
CA GLU A 126 -11.19 -0.57 15.03
C GLU A 126 -11.02 -0.27 13.53
N ILE A 127 -10.52 -1.24 12.76
CA ILE A 127 -10.27 -1.08 11.33
C ILE A 127 -11.33 -1.83 10.54
N GLU A 128 -12.19 -1.08 9.87
CA GLU A 128 -13.36 -1.61 9.17
C GLU A 128 -13.04 -2.74 8.18
N ALA A 129 -11.97 -2.59 7.40
CA ALA A 129 -11.53 -3.65 6.48
C ALA A 129 -11.14 -4.94 7.23
N LEU A 130 -10.50 -4.85 8.40
CA LEU A 130 -10.16 -6.03 9.20
C LEU A 130 -11.42 -6.67 9.78
N ARG A 131 -12.36 -5.87 10.30
CA ARG A 131 -13.67 -6.33 10.80
C ARG A 131 -14.41 -7.15 9.74
N ILE A 132 -14.52 -6.60 8.53
CA ILE A 132 -15.19 -7.25 7.40
C ILE A 132 -14.49 -8.56 7.02
N ILE A 133 -13.16 -8.56 6.92
CA ILE A 133 -12.39 -9.77 6.58
C ILE A 133 -12.56 -10.83 7.68
N TYR A 134 -12.51 -10.43 8.95
CA TYR A 134 -12.64 -11.31 10.10
C TYR A 134 -14.02 -11.98 10.17
N ASN A 135 -15.09 -11.19 10.08
CA ASN A 135 -16.46 -11.71 10.09
C ASN A 135 -16.74 -12.57 8.86
N ASN A 136 -16.12 -12.21 7.72
CA ASN A 136 -16.28 -12.89 6.44
C ASN A 136 -17.77 -13.13 6.14
N GLU A 137 -18.62 -12.11 6.27
CA GLU A 137 -20.08 -12.23 6.06
C GLU A 137 -20.50 -12.00 4.60
N GLY A 138 -19.57 -11.54 3.75
CA GLY A 138 -19.86 -11.20 2.36
C GLY A 138 -20.00 -9.71 2.12
N GLU A 139 -19.85 -8.88 3.17
CA GLU A 139 -19.79 -7.43 3.05
C GLU A 139 -18.66 -7.01 2.08
N PRO A 140 -18.92 -6.11 1.12
CA PRO A 140 -17.95 -5.76 0.09
C PRO A 140 -16.81 -4.91 0.66
N ILE A 141 -15.56 -5.33 0.44
CA ILE A 141 -14.38 -4.53 0.80
C ILE A 141 -13.99 -3.68 -0.40
N THR A 142 -14.23 -2.37 -0.30
CA THR A 142 -13.99 -1.41 -1.39
C THR A 142 -12.51 -1.06 -1.53
N TYR A 143 -12.16 -0.45 -2.67
CA TYR A 143 -10.82 0.09 -2.90
C TYR A 143 -10.37 1.06 -1.78
N SER A 144 -11.25 1.97 -1.36
CA SER A 144 -10.92 2.97 -0.33
C SER A 144 -10.63 2.33 1.03
N MET A 145 -11.40 1.31 1.43
CA MET A 145 -11.15 0.52 2.63
C MET A 145 -9.79 -0.18 2.60
N LEU A 146 -9.44 -0.78 1.45
CA LEU A 146 -8.14 -1.43 1.29
C LEU A 146 -6.97 -0.45 1.30
N LYS A 147 -7.13 0.73 0.71
CA LYS A 147 -6.13 1.80 0.74
C LYS A 147 -5.93 2.36 2.15
N ASP A 148 -7.02 2.54 2.90
CA ASP A 148 -6.93 2.94 4.32
C ASP A 148 -6.18 1.88 5.13
N LEU A 149 -6.53 0.60 4.98
CA LEU A 149 -5.82 -0.49 5.66
C LEU A 149 -4.34 -0.57 5.24
N GLU A 150 -4.02 -0.44 3.95
CA GLU A 150 -2.64 -0.41 3.48
C GLU A 150 -1.82 0.70 4.16
N ASN A 151 -2.40 1.90 4.29
CA ASN A 151 -1.74 3.03 4.93
C ASN A 151 -1.57 2.79 6.44
N ARG A 152 -2.60 2.27 7.13
CA ARG A 152 -2.52 1.94 8.56
C ARG A 152 -1.45 0.89 8.85
N LEU A 153 -1.34 -0.14 8.01
CA LEU A 153 -0.31 -1.16 8.10
C LEU A 153 1.09 -0.53 8.00
N LYS A 154 1.34 0.28 6.95
CA LYS A 154 2.60 0.99 6.76
C LYS A 154 2.95 1.94 7.91
N MET A 155 1.95 2.59 8.51
CA MET A 155 2.14 3.47 9.67
C MET A 155 2.47 2.72 10.95
N ALA A 156 1.89 1.53 11.13
CA ALA A 156 2.14 0.68 12.29
C ALA A 156 3.55 0.08 12.25
N ASN A 157 3.98 -0.40 11.08
CA ASN A 157 5.29 -0.97 10.88
C ASN A 157 5.70 -0.84 9.40
N ASN A 158 6.91 -0.32 9.14
CA ASN A 158 7.44 -0.19 7.77
C ASN A 158 7.64 -1.54 7.06
N HIS A 159 7.68 -2.65 7.80
CA HIS A 159 7.72 -4.01 7.28
C HIS A 159 6.34 -4.55 6.87
N PHE A 160 5.23 -3.88 7.21
CA PHE A 160 3.87 -4.32 6.85
C PHE A 160 3.44 -3.89 5.45
N THR A 161 4.35 -3.93 4.48
CA THR A 161 3.98 -3.83 3.07
C THR A 161 3.56 -5.20 2.55
N SER A 162 2.56 -5.25 1.65
CA SER A 162 2.06 -6.53 1.10
C SER A 162 3.19 -7.41 0.58
N LYS A 163 4.16 -6.82 -0.14
CA LYS A 163 5.31 -7.54 -0.69
C LYS A 163 6.24 -8.10 0.39
N GLN A 164 6.52 -7.34 1.45
CA GLN A 164 7.38 -7.83 2.55
C GLN A 164 6.68 -8.90 3.37
N LEU A 165 5.43 -8.68 3.76
CA LEU A 165 4.63 -9.67 4.49
C LEU A 165 4.52 -10.99 3.73
N TRP A 166 4.23 -10.93 2.43
CA TRP A 166 4.16 -12.12 1.58
C TRP A 166 5.50 -12.87 1.52
N ASN A 167 6.61 -12.14 1.41
CA ASN A 167 7.94 -12.74 1.43
C ASN A 167 8.28 -13.36 2.79
N SER A 168 7.94 -12.70 3.90
CA SER A 168 8.15 -13.24 5.26
C SER A 168 7.33 -14.52 5.46
N TYR A 169 6.05 -14.52 5.10
CA TYR A 169 5.24 -15.75 5.11
C TYR A 169 5.80 -16.84 4.20
N ALA A 170 6.33 -16.49 3.02
CA ALA A 170 6.95 -17.46 2.11
C ALA A 170 8.29 -18.04 2.62
N ILE A 171 8.93 -17.39 3.59
CA ILE A 171 10.11 -17.90 4.30
C ILE A 171 9.69 -18.82 5.45
N VAL A 172 8.70 -18.38 6.24
CA VAL A 172 8.20 -19.12 7.42
C VAL A 172 7.47 -20.39 7.01
N ASN A 173 6.62 -20.31 5.97
CA ASN A 173 5.67 -21.33 5.56
C ASN A 173 5.75 -21.64 4.04
N PRO A 174 6.92 -22.06 3.50
CA PRO A 174 7.16 -22.16 2.05
C PRO A 174 6.26 -23.16 1.32
N LYS A 175 5.69 -24.15 2.02
CA LYS A 175 4.82 -25.17 1.41
C LYS A 175 3.40 -24.67 1.12
N VAL A 176 2.94 -23.66 1.86
CA VAL A 176 1.55 -23.16 1.80
C VAL A 176 1.45 -21.72 1.29
N VAL A 177 2.58 -21.12 0.90
CA VAL A 177 2.62 -19.77 0.33
C VAL A 177 3.14 -19.85 -1.10
N ARG A 178 2.31 -19.43 -2.05
CA ARG A 178 2.74 -19.30 -3.45
C ARG A 178 3.44 -17.96 -3.64
N ARG A 179 4.65 -17.97 -4.19
CA ARG A 179 5.34 -16.72 -4.55
C ARG A 179 4.73 -16.13 -5.82
N SER A 180 4.51 -14.82 -5.82
CA SER A 180 4.12 -14.09 -7.03
C SER A 180 5.18 -14.26 -8.11
N THR A 181 4.72 -14.48 -9.34
CA THR A 181 5.54 -14.68 -10.54
C THR A 181 5.48 -13.50 -11.48
N THR A 182 4.43 -12.67 -11.40
CA THR A 182 4.28 -11.46 -12.21
C THR A 182 4.16 -10.22 -11.34
N LYS A 183 4.30 -9.05 -11.97
CA LYS A 183 4.15 -7.75 -11.29
C LYS A 183 2.71 -7.49 -10.88
N GLU A 184 1.76 -7.90 -11.72
CA GLU A 184 0.32 -7.76 -11.46
C GLU A 184 -0.08 -8.55 -10.21
N GLU A 185 0.45 -9.76 -10.06
CA GLU A 185 0.26 -10.57 -8.85
C GLU A 185 0.85 -9.92 -7.61
N SER A 186 2.01 -9.25 -7.71
CA SER A 186 2.65 -8.62 -6.55
C SER A 186 2.01 -7.29 -6.15
N ASP A 187 1.51 -6.54 -7.12
CA ASP A 187 1.01 -5.17 -6.95
C ASP A 187 -0.51 -5.13 -6.65
N ALA A 188 -1.20 -6.27 -6.76
CA ALA A 188 -2.62 -6.38 -6.43
C ALA A 188 -2.92 -5.95 -5.00
N LEU A 189 -3.83 -4.99 -4.83
CA LEU A 189 -4.28 -4.48 -3.54
C LEU A 189 -5.05 -5.55 -2.73
N THR A 190 -5.78 -6.42 -3.42
CA THR A 190 -6.47 -7.59 -2.82
C THR A 190 -5.52 -8.58 -2.14
N ASN A 191 -4.20 -8.50 -2.37
CA ASN A 191 -3.23 -9.27 -1.60
C ASN A 191 -3.35 -8.96 -0.10
N ILE A 192 -3.76 -7.75 0.28
CA ILE A 192 -4.03 -7.40 1.69
C ILE A 192 -5.14 -8.28 2.26
N ILE A 193 -6.21 -8.54 1.50
CA ILE A 193 -7.29 -9.44 1.92
C ILE A 193 -6.74 -10.83 2.19
N GLN A 194 -5.93 -11.37 1.27
CA GLN A 194 -5.37 -12.72 1.43
C GLN A 194 -4.39 -12.80 2.60
N LEU A 195 -3.55 -11.79 2.81
CA LEU A 195 -2.64 -11.71 3.95
C LEU A 195 -3.39 -11.68 5.28
N VAL A 196 -4.43 -10.85 5.40
CA VAL A 196 -5.23 -10.77 6.63
C VAL A 196 -5.98 -12.07 6.88
N ARG A 197 -6.56 -12.68 5.84
CA ARG A 197 -7.20 -14.01 5.95
C ARG A 197 -6.22 -15.08 6.43
N PHE A 198 -4.98 -15.05 5.91
CA PHE A 198 -3.94 -15.98 6.32
C PHE A 198 -3.50 -15.74 7.78
N ALA A 199 -3.39 -14.48 8.20
CA ALA A 199 -3.10 -14.07 9.58
C ALA A 199 -4.20 -14.45 10.58
N PHE A 200 -5.47 -14.44 10.15
CA PHE A 200 -6.59 -14.98 10.93
C PHE A 200 -6.77 -16.50 10.78
N HIS A 201 -5.89 -17.17 10.04
CA HIS A 201 -5.96 -18.60 9.73
C HIS A 201 -7.29 -19.04 9.07
N GLN A 202 -7.95 -18.14 8.36
CA GLN A 202 -9.18 -18.41 7.61
C GLN A 202 -8.91 -19.12 6.28
N ILE A 203 -7.66 -19.08 5.79
CA ILE A 203 -7.22 -19.79 4.60
C ILE A 203 -5.96 -20.60 4.92
N GLU A 204 -5.90 -21.82 4.41
CA GLU A 204 -4.73 -22.70 4.60
C GLU A 204 -3.56 -22.34 3.67
N ARG A 205 -3.86 -21.71 2.53
CA ARG A 205 -2.88 -21.39 1.48
C ARG A 205 -2.97 -19.91 1.09
N LEU A 206 -1.84 -19.23 1.15
CA LEU A 206 -1.68 -17.86 0.67
C LEU A 206 -1.40 -17.87 -0.84
N ASP A 207 -2.37 -17.39 -1.62
CA ASP A 207 -2.29 -17.28 -3.08
C ASP A 207 -2.99 -16.00 -3.55
N SER A 208 -2.51 -15.38 -4.63
CA SER A 208 -3.08 -14.14 -5.15
C SER A 208 -4.41 -14.42 -5.85
N VAL A 209 -5.38 -13.52 -5.67
CA VAL A 209 -6.68 -13.61 -6.33
C VAL A 209 -6.52 -13.52 -7.84
N VAL A 210 -5.61 -12.66 -8.31
CA VAL A 210 -5.30 -12.44 -9.74
C VAL A 210 -5.00 -13.75 -10.45
N THR A 211 -4.26 -14.65 -9.81
CA THR A 211 -3.86 -15.91 -10.43
C THR A 211 -5.02 -16.87 -10.66
N THR A 212 -6.04 -16.81 -9.81
CA THR A 212 -7.20 -17.71 -9.87
C THR A 212 -8.45 -17.04 -10.45
N SER A 213 -8.42 -15.73 -10.71
CA SER A 213 -9.59 -14.91 -11.05
C SER A 213 -10.36 -15.45 -12.26
N LYS A 214 -9.67 -15.81 -13.34
CA LYS A 214 -10.28 -16.35 -14.56
C LYS A 214 -10.95 -17.71 -14.34
N GLN A 215 -10.34 -18.57 -13.52
CA GLN A 215 -10.92 -19.86 -13.17
C GLN A 215 -12.20 -19.67 -12.36
N PHE A 216 -12.15 -18.84 -11.31
CA PHE A 216 -13.33 -18.55 -10.49
C PHE A 216 -14.41 -17.80 -11.26
N PHE A 217 -14.05 -16.91 -12.18
CA PHE A 217 -15.01 -16.26 -13.07
C PHE A 217 -15.76 -17.27 -13.95
N ASN A 218 -15.06 -18.24 -14.54
CA ASN A 218 -15.71 -19.30 -15.33
C ASN A 218 -16.63 -20.18 -14.48
N LEU A 219 -16.25 -20.46 -13.23
CA LEU A 219 -17.10 -21.19 -12.28
C LEU A 219 -18.34 -20.37 -11.90
N TRP A 220 -18.18 -19.07 -11.64
CA TRP A 220 -19.27 -18.14 -11.37
C TRP A 220 -20.25 -18.06 -12.54
N LEU A 221 -19.75 -17.99 -13.77
CA LEU A 221 -20.59 -18.07 -14.98
C LEU A 221 -21.34 -19.39 -15.07
N GLY A 222 -20.71 -20.51 -14.68
CA GLY A 222 -21.32 -21.84 -14.66
C GLY A 222 -22.47 -21.95 -13.64
N GLN A 223 -22.32 -21.35 -12.46
CA GLN A 223 -23.40 -21.30 -11.47
C GLN A 223 -24.57 -20.44 -11.95
N ASN A 224 -24.29 -19.33 -12.63
CA ASN A 224 -25.29 -18.36 -13.08
C ASN A 224 -25.73 -18.55 -14.54
N GLN A 225 -25.44 -19.69 -15.17
CA GLN A 225 -25.61 -19.91 -16.62
C GLN A 225 -27.06 -19.72 -17.11
N ARG A 226 -28.06 -19.89 -16.23
CA ARG A 226 -29.47 -19.67 -16.57
C ARG A 226 -29.88 -18.19 -16.55
N GLU A 227 -29.07 -17.32 -15.95
CA GLU A 227 -29.41 -15.91 -15.69
C GLU A 227 -28.54 -14.92 -16.48
N ILE A 228 -27.38 -15.35 -16.98
CA ILE A 228 -26.42 -14.47 -17.68
C ILE A 228 -26.45 -14.67 -19.20
N THR A 229 -26.78 -13.60 -19.92
CA THR A 229 -26.72 -13.52 -21.38
C THR A 229 -25.29 -13.35 -21.90
N ASP A 230 -25.06 -13.66 -23.19
CA ASP A 230 -23.75 -13.43 -23.83
C ASP A 230 -23.27 -11.98 -23.71
N LYS A 231 -24.21 -11.02 -23.81
CA LYS A 231 -23.84 -9.60 -23.68
C LYS A 231 -23.43 -9.24 -22.27
N GLN A 232 -24.13 -9.74 -21.26
CA GLN A 232 -23.77 -9.57 -19.84
C GLN A 232 -22.41 -10.19 -19.53
N ARG A 233 -22.15 -11.40 -20.06
CA ARG A 233 -20.86 -12.08 -19.95
C ARG A 233 -19.73 -11.26 -20.54
N GLU A 234 -19.91 -10.73 -21.75
CA GLU A 234 -18.92 -9.89 -22.42
C GLU A 234 -18.56 -8.67 -21.59
N VAL A 235 -19.56 -7.89 -21.15
CA VAL A 235 -19.29 -6.66 -20.40
C VAL A 235 -18.66 -6.95 -19.04
N ILE A 236 -19.16 -7.94 -18.29
CA ILE A 236 -18.65 -8.21 -16.94
C ILE A 236 -17.26 -8.84 -16.98
N SER A 237 -16.90 -9.58 -18.03
CA SER A 237 -15.55 -10.16 -18.17
C SER A 237 -14.42 -9.11 -18.11
N ARG A 238 -14.71 -7.88 -18.54
CA ARG A 238 -13.74 -6.77 -18.58
C ARG A 238 -13.41 -6.21 -17.20
N ILE A 239 -14.24 -6.48 -16.18
CA ILE A 239 -14.06 -5.97 -14.81
C ILE A 239 -13.45 -7.02 -13.86
N VAL A 240 -13.34 -8.29 -14.29
CA VAL A 240 -12.82 -9.38 -13.46
C VAL A 240 -11.40 -9.09 -12.97
N ASP A 241 -10.52 -8.63 -13.87
CA ASP A 241 -9.13 -8.33 -13.52
C ASP A 241 -9.03 -7.11 -12.59
N TYR A 242 -9.93 -6.13 -12.75
CA TYR A 242 -10.05 -5.00 -11.83
C TYR A 242 -10.45 -5.48 -10.44
N ILE A 243 -11.53 -6.26 -10.32
CA ILE A 243 -12.02 -6.78 -9.04
C ILE A 243 -10.95 -7.63 -8.35
N ALA A 244 -10.28 -8.50 -9.13
CA ALA A 244 -9.22 -9.35 -8.63
C ALA A 244 -8.01 -8.55 -8.12
N SER A 245 -7.77 -7.34 -8.63
CA SER A 245 -6.63 -6.50 -8.24
C SER A 245 -6.98 -5.46 -7.18
N ASN A 246 -8.19 -4.90 -7.21
CA ASN A 246 -8.56 -3.67 -6.48
C ASN A 246 -9.67 -3.84 -5.43
N GLY A 247 -10.37 -4.97 -5.41
CA GLY A 247 -11.47 -5.23 -4.48
C GLY A 247 -12.85 -4.96 -5.09
N ALA A 248 -13.85 -4.75 -4.23
CA ALA A 248 -15.23 -4.54 -4.68
C ALA A 248 -15.38 -3.17 -5.36
N CYS A 249 -16.20 -3.11 -6.40
CA CYS A 249 -16.57 -1.87 -7.08
C CYS A 249 -18.06 -1.86 -7.45
N THR A 250 -18.55 -0.64 -7.68
CA THR A 250 -19.90 -0.33 -8.13
C THR A 250 -19.86 0.27 -9.53
N ILE A 251 -21.02 0.38 -10.17
CA ILE A 251 -21.18 1.08 -11.44
C ILE A 251 -20.80 2.55 -11.35
N ARG A 252 -20.89 3.17 -10.17
CA ARG A 252 -20.42 4.55 -9.96
C ARG A 252 -18.91 4.63 -10.04
N ASP A 253 -18.20 3.72 -9.37
CA ASP A 253 -16.74 3.65 -9.42
C ASP A 253 -16.26 3.41 -10.87
N ILE A 254 -16.89 2.46 -11.58
CA ILE A 254 -16.58 2.19 -13.00
C ILE A 254 -16.81 3.43 -13.86
N ARG A 255 -17.84 4.25 -13.56
CA ARG A 255 -18.16 5.44 -14.36
C ARG A 255 -17.13 6.54 -14.20
N GLU A 256 -16.49 6.65 -13.04
CA GLU A 256 -15.43 7.63 -12.78
C GLU A 256 -14.21 7.37 -13.69
N ASP A 257 -13.91 6.09 -13.95
CA ASP A 257 -12.79 5.66 -14.80
C ASP A 257 -13.19 5.48 -16.29
N ASP A 258 -14.33 4.86 -16.57
CA ASP A 258 -14.85 4.54 -17.90
C ASP A 258 -16.40 4.64 -17.94
N ALA A 259 -16.88 5.86 -18.18
CA ALA A 259 -18.30 6.15 -18.31
C ALA A 259 -18.99 5.35 -19.43
N THR A 260 -18.27 4.99 -20.49
CA THR A 260 -18.82 4.19 -21.60
C THR A 260 -19.07 2.76 -21.14
N HIS A 261 -18.11 2.16 -20.44
CA HIS A 261 -18.25 0.82 -19.90
C HIS A 261 -19.36 0.72 -18.85
N ALA A 262 -19.47 1.72 -17.95
CA ALA A 262 -20.57 1.82 -17.00
C ALA A 262 -21.95 1.85 -17.71
N ALA A 263 -22.09 2.62 -18.80
CA ALA A 263 -23.33 2.65 -19.58
C ALA A 263 -23.63 1.30 -20.27
N GLN A 264 -22.60 0.60 -20.77
CA GLN A 264 -22.74 -0.74 -21.35
C GLN A 264 -23.22 -1.76 -20.32
N MET A 265 -22.65 -1.73 -19.10
CA MET A 265 -23.06 -2.58 -17.98
C MET A 265 -24.53 -2.33 -17.59
N ILE A 266 -24.93 -1.07 -17.38
CA ILE A 266 -26.31 -0.71 -17.06
C ILE A 266 -27.28 -1.22 -18.12
N ARG A 267 -26.93 -1.05 -19.41
CA ARG A 267 -27.77 -1.51 -20.51
C ARG A 267 -27.86 -3.04 -20.57
N ALA A 268 -26.77 -3.75 -20.34
CA ALA A 268 -26.73 -5.21 -20.39
C ALA A 268 -27.50 -5.86 -19.23
N PHE A 269 -27.43 -5.29 -18.02
CA PHE A 269 -28.12 -5.78 -16.83
C PHE A 269 -29.51 -5.13 -16.62
N GLY A 270 -29.89 -4.19 -17.49
CA GLY A 270 -31.19 -3.52 -17.52
C GLY A 270 -31.29 -2.27 -16.65
N ASN A 271 -30.60 -2.22 -15.51
CA ASN A 271 -30.48 -1.03 -14.67
C ASN A 271 -29.20 -1.07 -13.81
N MET A 272 -28.91 0.04 -13.11
CA MET A 272 -27.73 0.17 -12.25
C MET A 272 -27.74 -0.83 -11.09
N GLN A 273 -28.89 -1.01 -10.42
CA GLN A 273 -29.00 -1.89 -9.26
C GLN A 273 -28.66 -3.35 -9.62
N LYS A 274 -29.23 -3.89 -10.70
CA LYS A 274 -28.94 -5.26 -11.16
C LYS A 274 -27.49 -5.44 -11.59
N ALA A 275 -26.88 -4.39 -12.14
CA ALA A 275 -25.47 -4.41 -12.49
C ALA A 275 -24.57 -4.43 -11.24
N ASP A 276 -24.91 -3.63 -10.21
CA ASP A 276 -24.23 -3.64 -8.91
C ASP A 276 -24.40 -4.99 -8.19
N GLU A 277 -25.59 -5.58 -8.22
CA GLU A 277 -25.85 -6.93 -7.69
C GLU A 277 -24.96 -7.99 -8.38
N ALA A 278 -24.81 -7.91 -9.71
CA ALA A 278 -23.93 -8.80 -10.46
C ALA A 278 -22.45 -8.59 -10.12
N LEU A 279 -22.00 -7.33 -9.98
CA LEU A 279 -20.63 -7.01 -9.55
C LEU A 279 -20.35 -7.53 -8.14
N HIS A 280 -21.30 -7.38 -7.23
CA HIS A 280 -21.20 -7.87 -5.85
C HIS A 280 -21.15 -9.40 -5.79
N SER A 281 -22.02 -10.08 -6.55
CA SER A 281 -22.00 -11.54 -6.68
C SER A 281 -20.66 -12.03 -7.23
N LEU A 282 -20.15 -11.40 -8.29
CA LEU A 282 -18.85 -11.72 -8.86
C LEU A 282 -17.71 -11.52 -7.86
N TYR A 283 -17.69 -10.39 -7.15
CA TYR A 283 -16.68 -10.09 -6.12
C TYR A 283 -16.69 -11.16 -5.00
N THR A 284 -17.87 -11.47 -4.48
CA THR A 284 -18.04 -12.45 -3.39
C THR A 284 -17.53 -13.83 -3.81
N PHE A 285 -17.78 -14.21 -5.06
CA PHE A 285 -17.32 -15.49 -5.59
C PHE A 285 -15.81 -15.52 -5.89
N VAL A 286 -15.29 -14.50 -6.57
CA VAL A 286 -13.90 -14.47 -7.05
C VAL A 286 -12.91 -14.10 -5.94
N VAL A 287 -13.22 -13.08 -5.15
CA VAL A 287 -12.31 -12.53 -4.12
C VAL A 287 -12.56 -13.21 -2.78
N LEU A 288 -13.82 -13.26 -2.34
CA LEU A 288 -14.15 -13.81 -1.04
C LEU A 288 -14.20 -15.35 -1.02
N ARG A 289 -14.25 -16.00 -2.19
CA ARG A 289 -14.35 -17.47 -2.35
C ARG A 289 -15.58 -18.07 -1.66
N LYS A 290 -16.67 -17.29 -1.58
CA LYS A 290 -17.96 -17.79 -1.10
C LYS A 290 -18.80 -18.25 -2.29
N ALA A 291 -19.44 -19.41 -2.15
CA ALA A 291 -20.53 -19.76 -3.05
C ALA A 291 -21.66 -18.74 -2.87
N ALA A 292 -22.27 -18.33 -3.99
CA ALA A 292 -23.49 -17.53 -3.98
C ALA A 292 -24.66 -18.35 -3.44
#